data_AF-A0A7C4GCB6-F1
#
_entry.id   AF-A0A7C4GCB6-F1
#
_cell.length_a   1.000
_cell.length_b   1.000
_cell.length_c   1.000
_cell.angle_alpha   90.00
_cell.angle_beta   90.00
_cell.angle_gamma   90.00
#
_symmetry.space_group_name_H-M   'P 1'
#
loop_
_entity.id
_entity.type
_entity.pdbx_description
1 polymer ?
#
loop_
_entity_poly.entity_id
_entity_poly.type
_entity_poly.pdbx_seq_one_letter_code
_entity_poly.pdbx_strand_id
1 'polypeptide(L)' 'AVLQEQRETVRAAVDELPEPLREVVVLRMSVGLRFEEIAELLHIPLGTALSRMHAALQRLRSALGVER' A
#
# COMPACT_ATOMS: atom_id res chain seq x y z
N ALA A 1 3.82 23.04 -6.75
CA ALA A 1 4.50 23.25 -5.46
C ALA A 1 3.83 22.41 -4.36
N VAL A 2 2.60 22.68 -3.93
CA VAL A 2 1.93 21.90 -2.84
C VAL A 2 1.58 20.44 -3.20
N LEU A 3 1.12 20.18 -4.43
CA LEU A 3 0.74 18.81 -4.84
C LEU A 3 1.94 17.84 -4.94
N GLN A 4 3.14 18.36 -5.19
CA GLN A 4 4.34 17.54 -5.28
C GLN A 4 4.81 17.14 -3.88
N GLU A 5 4.80 18.10 -2.95
CA GLU A 5 5.10 17.85 -1.53
C GLU A 5 4.17 16.79 -0.92
N GLN A 6 2.85 16.87 -1.18
CA GLN A 6 1.92 15.83 -0.73
C GLN A 6 2.21 14.45 -1.34
N ARG A 7 2.62 14.40 -2.62
CA ARG A 7 2.99 13.14 -3.27
C ARG A 7 4.26 12.53 -2.67
N GLU A 8 5.25 13.37 -2.37
CA GLU A 8 6.49 12.95 -1.72
C GLU A 8 6.22 12.41 -0.31
N THR A 9 5.39 13.08 0.48
CA THR A 9 4.98 12.59 1.81
C THR A 9 4.28 11.24 1.74
N VAL A 10 3.34 11.06 0.79
CA VAL A 10 2.66 9.76 0.60
C VAL A 10 3.67 8.68 0.18
N ARG A 11 4.60 9.00 -0.71
CA ARG A 11 5.61 8.05 -1.17
C ARG A 11 6.53 7.62 -0.03
N ALA A 12 7.01 8.57 0.78
CA ALA A 12 7.82 8.27 1.95
C ALA A 12 7.08 7.36 2.95
N ALA A 13 5.80 7.64 3.22
CA ALA A 13 5.00 6.78 4.10
C ALA A 13 4.80 5.36 3.54
N VAL A 14 4.69 5.20 2.21
CA VAL A 14 4.66 3.87 1.57
C VAL A 14 6.01 3.17 1.66
N ASP A 15 7.11 3.89 1.52
CA ASP A 15 8.46 3.33 1.60
C ASP A 15 8.79 2.81 3.02
N GLU A 16 8.22 3.43 4.06
CA GLU A 16 8.34 3.00 5.46
C GLU A 16 7.49 1.77 5.83
N LEU A 17 6.56 1.35 4.96
CA LEU A 17 5.80 0.13 5.21
C LEU A 17 6.71 -1.10 5.24
N PRO A 18 6.42 -2.09 6.11
CA PRO A 18 7.06 -3.40 6.00
C PRO A 18 6.85 -3.99 4.61
N GLU A 19 7.89 -4.63 4.09
CA GLU A 19 7.98 -5.10 2.71
C GLU A 19 6.72 -5.86 2.22
N PRO A 20 6.14 -6.81 2.99
CA PRO A 20 4.94 -7.52 2.53
C PRO A 20 3.71 -6.63 2.34
N LEU A 21 3.64 -5.50 3.06
CA LEU A 21 2.57 -4.52 2.94
C LEU A 21 2.84 -3.56 1.78
N ARG A 22 4.09 -3.10 1.68
CA ARG A 22 4.54 -2.19 0.61
C ARG A 22 4.34 -2.81 -0.76
N GLU A 23 4.70 -4.08 -0.95
CA GLU A 23 4.50 -4.79 -2.22
C GLU A 23 3.05 -4.75 -2.70
N VAL A 24 2.10 -5.09 -1.82
CA VAL A 24 0.67 -5.10 -2.18
C VAL A 24 0.18 -3.70 -2.55
N VAL A 25 0.64 -2.66 -1.84
CA VAL A 25 0.30 -1.26 -2.15
C VAL A 25 0.87 -0.85 -3.51
N VAL A 26 2.15 -1.13 -3.77
CA VAL A 26 2.82 -0.75 -5.02
C VAL A 26 2.18 -1.47 -6.22
N LEU A 27 1.96 -2.77 -6.12
CA LEU A 27 1.31 -3.55 -7.18
C LEU A 27 -0.12 -3.07 -7.44
N ARG A 28 -0.87 -2.71 -6.39
CA ARG A 28 -2.23 -2.21 -6.55
C ARG A 28 -2.29 -0.80 -7.11
N MET A 29 -1.45 0.11 -6.62
CA MET A 29 -1.59 1.55 -6.90
C MET A 29 -0.69 2.04 -8.05
N SER A 30 0.49 1.44 -8.22
CA SER A 30 1.44 1.85 -9.26
C SER A 30 1.32 0.96 -10.50
N VAL A 31 1.13 -0.35 -10.32
CA VAL A 31 1.01 -1.31 -11.42
C VAL A 31 -0.46 -1.52 -11.86
N GLY A 32 -1.41 -1.34 -10.94
CA GLY A 32 -2.84 -1.42 -11.25
C GLY A 32 -3.42 -2.84 -11.22
N LEU A 33 -2.71 -3.80 -10.64
CA LEU A 33 -3.16 -5.20 -10.58
C LEU A 33 -4.41 -5.38 -9.70
N ARG A 34 -5.23 -6.37 -10.04
CA ARG A 34 -6.32 -6.86 -9.18
C ARG A 34 -5.74 -7.67 -8.00
N PHE A 35 -6.50 -7.82 -6.92
CA PHE A 35 -5.99 -8.54 -5.74
C PHE A 35 -5.73 -10.02 -6.01
N GLU A 36 -6.49 -10.62 -6.93
CA GLU A 36 -6.29 -11.97 -7.44
C GLU A 36 -4.94 -12.09 -8.17
N GLU A 37 -4.64 -11.14 -9.07
CA GLU A 37 -3.36 -11.11 -9.80
C GLU A 37 -2.18 -10.88 -8.85
N ILE A 38 -2.36 -10.04 -7.82
CA ILE A 38 -1.34 -9.81 -6.78
C ILE A 38 -1.12 -11.09 -5.96
N ALA A 39 -2.19 -11.77 -5.57
CA ALA A 39 -2.11 -13.01 -4.81
C ALA A 39 -1.38 -14.10 -5.59
N GLU A 40 -1.69 -14.25 -6.88
CA GLU A 40 -1.00 -15.15 -7.80
C GLU A 40 0.48 -14.79 -7.97
N LEU A 41 0.78 -13.51 -8.23
CA LEU A 41 2.15 -13.02 -8.45
C LEU A 41 3.04 -13.21 -7.22
N LEU A 42 2.51 -12.96 -6.02
CA LEU A 42 3.26 -13.06 -4.77
C LEU A 42 3.21 -14.49 -4.18
N HIS A 43 2.53 -15.43 -4.83
CA HIS A 43 2.31 -16.79 -4.34
C HIS A 43 1.73 -16.84 -2.91
N ILE A 44 0.72 -16.00 -2.65
CA ILE A 44 0.01 -15.91 -1.37
C ILE A 44 -1.50 -16.12 -1.55
N PRO A 45 -2.25 -16.51 -0.49
CA PRO A 45 -3.70 -16.56 -0.55
C PRO A 45 -4.32 -15.18 -0.83
N LEU A 46 -5.44 -15.13 -1.57
CA LEU A 46 -6.19 -13.89 -1.82
C LEU A 46 -6.56 -13.16 -0.51
N GLY A 47 -7.00 -13.90 0.52
CA GLY A 47 -7.29 -13.34 1.84
C GLY A 47 -6.06 -12.70 2.51
N THR A 48 -4.86 -13.19 2.22
CA THR A 48 -3.59 -12.60 2.70
C THR A 48 -3.26 -11.31 1.93
N ALA A 49 -3.47 -11.26 0.62
CA ALA A 49 -3.30 -10.03 -0.15
C ALA A 49 -4.26 -8.93 0.36
N LEU A 50 -5.53 -9.27 0.58
CA LEU A 50 -6.54 -8.35 1.10
C LEU A 50 -6.21 -7.87 2.53
N SER A 51 -5.82 -8.78 3.44
CA SER A 51 -5.47 -8.40 4.81
C SER A 51 -4.19 -7.56 4.89
N ARG A 52 -3.19 -7.84 4.04
CA ARG A 52 -2.00 -6.99 3.89
C ARG A 52 -2.37 -5.60 3.40
N MET A 53 -3.22 -5.49 2.37
CA MET A 53 -3.70 -4.18 1.91
C MET A 53 -4.43 -3.42 3.02
N HIS A 54 -5.30 -4.08 3.77
CA HIS A 54 -6.00 -3.46 4.89
C HIS A 54 -5.01 -2.93 5.95
N ALA A 55 -4.06 -3.75 6.38
CA ALA A 55 -3.03 -3.37 7.34
C ALA A 55 -2.15 -2.22 6.83
N ALA A 56 -1.81 -2.21 5.53
CA ALA A 56 -1.05 -1.15 4.90
C ALA A 56 -1.80 0.18 4.98
N LEU A 57 -3.09 0.18 4.63
CA LEU A 57 -3.93 1.37 4.68
C LEU A 57 -4.13 1.90 6.11
N GLN A 58 -4.23 1.03 7.12
CA GLN A 58 -4.25 1.46 8.52
C GLN A 58 -2.97 2.21 8.90
N ARG A 59 -1.81 1.64 8.57
CA ARG A 59 -0.51 2.27 8.87
C ARG A 59 -0.31 3.59 8.13
N LEU A 60 -0.68 3.66 6.85
CA LEU A 60 -0.59 4.88 6.06
C LEU A 60 -1.49 5.99 6.62
N ARG A 61 -2.71 5.66 7.07
CA ARG A 61 -3.58 6.65 7.73
C ARG A 61 -2.93 7.22 8.98
N SER A 62 -2.40 6.36 9.84
CA SER A 62 -1.69 6.81 11.05
C SER A 62 -0.45 7.64 10.71
N ALA A 63 0.36 7.22 9.75
CA ALA A 63 1.58 7.93 9.35
C ALA A 63 1.30 9.31 8.73
N LEU A 64 0.20 9.44 7.99
CA LEU A 64 -0.19 10.67 7.31
C LEU A 64 -1.10 11.57 8.16
N GLY A 65 -1.40 11.18 9.42
CA GLY A 65 -2.31 11.93 10.28
C GLY A 65 -3.74 12.04 9.74
N VAL A 66 -4.15 11.09 8.88
CA VAL A 66 -5.50 11.03 8.32
C VAL A 66 -6.36 10.22 9.28
N GLU A 67 -6.69 10.85 10.40
CA GLU A 67 -7.71 10.35 11.33
C GLU A 67 -9.08 10.74 10.80
N ARG A 68 -10.03 9.78 10.80
CA ARG A 68 -11.45 10.10 10.55
C ARG A 68 -12.13 10.48 11.85
#